data_AF-S4P5E4-F1
#
_entry.id   AF-S4P5E4-F1
#
_cell.length_a   1.000
_cell.length_b   1.000
_cell.length_c   1.000
_cell.angle_alpha   90.00
_cell.angle_beta   90.00
_cell.angle_gamma   90.00
#
_symmetry.space_group_name_H-M   'P 1'
#
loop_
_entity.id
_entity.type
_entity.pdbx_description
1 polymer ?
#
loop_
_entity_poly.entity_id
_entity_poly.type
_entity_poly.pdbx_seq_one_letter_code
_entity_poly.pdbx_strand_id
1 'polypeptide(L)'
;KWQCEVINDLGTQSLQAELAVSPESELRKPKFTVPLEATSVMQREPVTLKAVCTADPLPHVAWLLNGKELTPDATIITNADTKELEHGL
;
A
#
# COMPACT_ATOMS: atom_id res chain seq x y z
N LYS A 1 23.15 15.44 -2.90
CA LYS A 1 23.80 14.99 -4.16
C LYS A 1 25.02 14.19 -3.76
N TRP A 2 25.05 12.93 -4.16
CA TRP A 2 26.15 12.03 -3.85
C TRP A 2 27.00 11.87 -5.10
N GLN A 3 28.31 11.69 -4.92
CA GLN A 3 29.23 11.46 -6.02
C GLN A 3 30.21 10.37 -5.60
N CYS A 4 30.40 9.40 -6.46
CA CYS A 4 31.47 8.42 -6.36
C CYS A 4 32.56 8.80 -7.36
N GLU A 5 33.80 8.81 -6.91
CA GLU A 5 34.96 9.10 -7.75
C GLU A 5 35.96 7.96 -7.65
N VAL A 6 36.40 7.47 -8.81
CA VAL A 6 37.38 6.39 -8.93
C VAL A 6 38.59 6.94 -9.68
N ILE A 7 39.76 6.76 -9.09
CA ILE A 7 41.03 7.28 -9.61
C ILE A 7 42.01 6.12 -9.78
N ASN A 8 42.69 6.08 -10.92
CA ASN A 8 43.89 5.28 -11.13
C ASN A 8 44.98 6.16 -11.77
N ASP A 9 46.17 5.60 -11.97
CA ASP A 9 47.32 6.33 -12.54
C ASP A 9 47.07 6.89 -13.97
N LEU A 10 46.00 6.42 -14.64
CA LEU A 10 45.63 6.81 -16.00
C LEU A 10 44.49 7.84 -16.05
N GLY A 11 43.82 8.12 -14.93
CA GLY A 11 42.76 9.11 -14.91
C GLY A 11 41.77 8.96 -13.77
N THR A 12 40.70 9.75 -13.89
CA THR A 12 39.65 9.88 -12.88
C THR A 12 38.30 9.79 -13.55
N GLN A 13 37.39 9.02 -12.96
CA GLN A 13 36.00 8.94 -13.37
C GLN A 13 35.10 9.21 -12.18
N SER A 14 34.12 10.10 -12.39
CA SER A 14 33.15 10.50 -11.38
C SER A 14 31.74 10.19 -11.84
N LEU A 15 30.91 9.66 -10.94
CA LEU A 15 29.49 9.36 -11.16
C LEU A 15 28.64 10.02 -10.08
N GLN A 16 27.62 10.76 -10.48
CA GLN A 16 26.70 11.43 -9.58
C GLN A 16 25.43 10.60 -9.36
N ALA A 17 24.94 10.60 -8.13
CA ALA A 17 23.70 9.98 -7.71
C ALA A 17 22.83 10.95 -6.92
N GLU A 18 21.53 10.88 -7.15
CA GLU A 18 20.54 11.60 -6.38
C GLU A 18 19.89 10.67 -5.36
N LEU A 19 19.80 11.11 -4.12
CA LEU A 19 19.08 10.42 -3.05
C LEU A 19 18.02 11.38 -2.52
N ALA A 20 16.77 10.98 -2.63
CA ALA A 20 15.65 11.66 -1.98
C ALA A 20 15.24 10.85 -0.75
N VAL A 21 15.10 11.52 0.40
CA VAL A 21 14.62 10.92 1.64
C VAL A 21 13.25 11.54 1.94
N SER A 22 12.22 10.70 1.96
CA SER A 22 10.88 11.12 2.38
C SER A 22 10.72 10.97 3.89
N PRO A 23 9.92 11.82 4.56
CA PRO A 23 9.60 11.65 5.97
C PRO A 23 8.89 10.32 6.24
N GLU A 24 9.25 9.64 7.32
CA GLU A 24 8.60 8.39 7.78
C GLU A 24 7.08 8.54 7.89
N SER A 25 6.60 9.72 8.30
CA SER A 25 5.18 10.03 8.42
C SER A 25 4.38 9.86 7.13
N GLU A 26 5.03 9.95 5.96
CA GLU A 26 4.35 9.69 4.68
C GLU A 26 4.16 8.20 4.39
N LEU A 27 5.07 7.37 4.89
CA LEU A 27 5.02 5.91 4.73
C LEU A 27 4.03 5.27 5.70
N ARG A 28 3.84 5.87 6.87
CA ARG A 28 2.97 5.34 7.95
C ARG A 28 1.47 5.52 7.73
N LYS A 29 1.07 6.44 6.86
CA LYS A 29 -0.35 6.73 6.59
C LYS A 29 -1.00 5.56 5.84
N PRO A 30 -2.27 5.23 6.15
CA PRO A 30 -3.03 4.27 5.36
C PRO A 30 -3.05 4.64 3.89
N LYS A 31 -2.50 3.76 3.06
CA LYS A 31 -2.46 3.90 1.61
C LYS A 31 -2.97 2.62 0.97
N PHE A 32 -3.93 2.74 0.06
CA PHE A 32 -4.38 1.60 -0.71
C PHE A 32 -3.32 1.22 -1.75
N THR A 33 -2.79 0.00 -1.63
CA THR A 33 -1.94 -0.61 -2.65
C THR A 33 -2.77 -1.33 -3.70
N VAL A 34 -3.93 -1.87 -3.29
CA VAL A 34 -4.96 -2.35 -4.20
C VAL A 34 -6.26 -1.60 -3.86
N PRO A 35 -6.68 -0.62 -4.69
CA PRO A 35 -7.91 0.12 -4.46
C PRO A 35 -9.13 -0.77 -4.69
N LEU A 36 -10.27 -0.36 -4.14
CA LEU A 36 -11.55 -0.99 -4.44
C LEU A 36 -11.95 -0.71 -5.89
N GLU A 37 -12.16 -1.77 -6.67
CA GLU A 37 -12.57 -1.66 -8.07
C GLU A 37 -14.10 -1.73 -8.23
N ALA A 38 -14.62 -0.93 -9.17
CA ALA A 38 -16.03 -0.97 -9.54
C ALA A 38 -16.34 -2.30 -10.25
N THR A 39 -17.23 -3.09 -9.65
CA THR A 39 -17.62 -4.41 -10.17
C THR A 39 -19.10 -4.41 -10.53
N SER A 40 -19.43 -4.95 -11.71
CA SER A 40 -20.81 -5.19 -12.13
C SER A 40 -21.11 -6.68 -12.07
N VAL A 41 -22.18 -7.05 -11.36
CA VAL A 41 -22.62 -8.43 -11.19
C VAL A 41 -24.09 -8.57 -11.52
N MET A 42 -24.48 -9.76 -12.00
CA MET A 42 -25.88 -10.06 -12.24
C MET A 42 -26.63 -10.15 -10.92
N GLN A 43 -27.92 -9.83 -10.96
CA GLN A 43 -28.77 -9.93 -9.78
C GLN A 43 -28.75 -11.37 -9.25
N ARG A 44 -28.59 -11.53 -7.93
CA ARG A 44 -28.54 -12.80 -7.19
C ARG A 44 -27.25 -13.60 -7.36
N GLU A 45 -26.25 -13.09 -8.09
CA GLU A 45 -24.91 -13.67 -8.09
C GLU A 45 -24.08 -13.12 -6.92
N PRO A 46 -23.26 -13.96 -6.25
CA PRO A 46 -22.34 -13.49 -5.23
C PRO A 46 -21.22 -12.66 -5.84
N VAL A 47 -20.70 -11.70 -5.07
CA VAL A 47 -19.56 -10.87 -5.45
C VAL A 47 -18.52 -10.85 -4.33
N THR A 48 -17.25 -10.87 -4.69
CA THR A 48 -16.14 -10.65 -3.75
C THR A 48 -15.49 -9.32 -4.05
N LEU A 49 -15.55 -8.40 -3.10
CA LEU A 49 -14.84 -7.11 -3.18
C LEU A 49 -13.54 -7.22 -2.39
N LYS A 50 -12.45 -6.69 -2.95
CA LYS A 50 -11.12 -6.73 -2.35
C LYS A 50 -10.52 -5.34 -2.34
N ALA A 51 -9.94 -4.98 -1.20
CA ALA A 51 -9.10 -3.80 -1.05
C ALA A 51 -7.90 -4.17 -0.17
N VAL A 52 -6.72 -3.64 -0.49
CA VAL A 52 -5.49 -3.87 0.27
C VAL A 52 -4.88 -2.52 0.59
N CYS A 53 -4.56 -2.29 1.86
CA CYS A 53 -3.88 -1.08 2.30
C CYS A 53 -2.65 -1.39 3.16
N THR A 54 -1.70 -0.48 3.14
CA THR A 54 -0.51 -0.48 3.99
C THR A 54 -0.64 0.65 5.00
N ALA A 55 -0.26 0.41 6.25
CA ALA A 55 -0.34 1.38 7.34
C ALA A 55 0.50 0.92 8.53
N ASP A 56 1.03 1.88 9.28
CA ASP A 56 1.66 1.66 10.59
C ASP A 56 1.32 2.82 11.52
N PRO A 57 0.57 2.59 12.61
CA PRO A 57 0.14 1.30 13.13
C PRO A 57 -1.03 0.68 12.34
N LEU A 58 -1.40 -0.56 12.69
CA LEU A 58 -2.55 -1.25 12.10
C LEU A 58 -3.82 -0.37 12.17
N PRO A 59 -4.46 -0.05 11.04
CA PRO A 59 -5.59 0.85 11.01
C PRO A 59 -6.89 0.10 11.32
N HIS A 60 -7.92 0.85 11.68
CA HIS A 60 -9.29 0.34 11.65
C HIS A 60 -9.80 0.34 10.20
N VAL A 61 -10.34 -0.80 9.76
CA VAL A 61 -10.87 -1.00 8.39
C VAL A 61 -12.31 -1.47 8.47
N ALA A 62 -13.19 -0.80 7.74
CA ALA A 62 -14.61 -1.12 7.67
C ALA A 62 -15.13 -0.95 6.24
N TRP A 63 -16.08 -1.80 5.85
CA TRP A 63 -16.81 -1.66 4.58
C TRP A 63 -18.05 -0.80 4.80
N LEU A 64 -18.27 0.20 3.95
CA LEU A 64 -19.45 1.06 4.03
C LEU A 64 -20.30 0.93 2.76
N LEU A 65 -21.61 0.85 2.94
CA LEU A 65 -22.60 0.98 1.87
C LEU A 65 -23.47 2.20 2.15
N ASN A 66 -23.46 3.17 1.23
CA ASN A 66 -24.21 4.42 1.34
C ASN A 66 -23.96 5.16 2.67
N GLY A 67 -22.70 5.16 3.13
CA GLY A 67 -22.29 5.82 4.38
C GLY A 67 -22.60 5.03 5.66
N LYS A 68 -23.20 3.85 5.57
CA LYS A 68 -23.44 2.97 6.71
C LYS A 68 -22.44 1.82 6.72
N GLU A 69 -21.82 1.57 7.86
CA GLU A 69 -20.94 0.42 8.06
C GLU A 69 -21.70 -0.90 7.88
N LEU A 70 -21.10 -1.80 7.11
CA LEU A 70 -21.59 -3.16 6.91
C LEU A 70 -21.09 -4.05 8.03
N THR A 71 -22.04 -4.67 8.72
CA THR A 71 -21.76 -5.72 9.71
C THR A 71 -21.96 -7.09 9.08
N PRO A 72 -21.09 -8.07 9.37
CA PRO A 72 -21.28 -9.44 8.89
C PRO A 72 -22.63 -10.01 9.31
N ASP A 73 -23.30 -10.69 8.37
CA ASP A 73 -24.57 -11.39 8.60
C ASP A 73 -24.66 -12.65 7.72
N ALA A 74 -25.86 -13.23 7.56
CA ALA A 74 -26.05 -14.44 6.75
C ALA A 74 -25.74 -14.24 5.25
N THR A 75 -25.69 -13.00 4.77
CA THR A 75 -25.51 -12.62 3.36
C THR A 75 -24.22 -11.84 3.10
N ILE A 76 -23.67 -11.19 4.13
CA ILE A 76 -22.44 -10.40 4.07
C ILE A 76 -21.36 -11.07 4.89
N ILE A 77 -20.29 -11.50 4.23
CA ILE A 77 -19.11 -12.09 4.86
C ILE A 77 -17.94 -11.12 4.68
N THR A 78 -17.31 -10.72 5.78
CA THR A 78 -16.08 -9.90 5.74
C THR A 78 -14.91 -10.71 6.28
N ASN A 79 -13.78 -10.63 5.58
CA ASN A 79 -12.51 -11.22 6.01
C ASN A 79 -11.45 -10.12 5.96
N ALA A 80 -10.57 -10.11 6.96
CA ALA A 80 -9.44 -9.20 7.04
C ALA A 80 -8.17 -9.99 7.36
N ASP A 81 -7.19 -9.90 6.47
CA ASP A 81 -5.88 -10.53 6.64
C ASP A 81 -4.82 -9.45 6.82
N THR A 82 -3.92 -9.64 7.77
CA THR A 82 -2.76 -8.77 8.00
C THR A 82 -1.48 -9.50 7.66
N LYS A 83 -0.60 -8.86 6.89
CA LYS A 83 0.74 -9.37 6.58
C LYS A 83 1.78 -8.29 6.88
N GLU A 84 2.85 -8.69 7.54
CA GLU A 84 4.02 -7.84 7.70
C GLU A 84 4.78 -7.79 6.37
N LEU A 85 5.30 -6.61 6.02
CA LEU A 85 6.14 -6.42 4.84
C LEU A 85 7.60 -6.71 5.19
N GLU A 86 8.29 -7.48 4.36
CA GLU A 86 9.73 -7.69 4.52
C GLU A 86 10.46 -6.34 4.34
N HIS A 87 11.29 -5.99 5.32
CA HIS A 87 12.00 -4.71 5.48
C HIS A 87 11.17 -3.52 6.03
N GLY A 88 9.97 -3.76 6.54
CA GLY A 88 9.10 -2.70 7.09
C GLY A 88 8.21 -2.06 6.02
N LEU A 89 7.68 -0.87 6.32
CA LEU A 89 6.97 -0.03 5.34
C LEU A 89 7.93 0.62 4.35
#